data_AF-A0A9Q1B1K0-F1
#
_entry.id   AF-A0A9Q1B1K0-F1
#
_cell.length_a   1.000
_cell.length_b   1.000
_cell.length_c   1.000
_cell.angle_alpha   90.00
_cell.angle_beta   90.00
_cell.angle_gamma   90.00
#
_symmetry.space_group_name_H-M   'P 1'
#
loop_
_entity.id
_entity.type
_entity.pdbx_description
1 polymer ?
#
loop_
_entity_poly.entity_id
_entity_poly.type
_entity_poly.pdbx_seq_one_letter_code
_entity_poly.pdbx_strand_id
1 'polypeptide(L)'
;MEKEERLSKECSEVEELDAKQDSFNVYKKIRQAAGVYNSRGSESLIDKNGNTLTSTKEKLQEWKEYIEHLFKDNRSTVSTMVSS
;
A
#
# COMPACT_ATOMS: atom_id res chain seq x y z
N MET A 1 10.58 -32.77 -9.30
CA MET A 1 9.34 -33.44 -8.85
C MET A 1 8.46 -32.52 -8.01
N GLU A 2 8.88 -32.06 -6.83
CA GLU A 2 8.00 -31.26 -5.93
C GLU A 2 7.40 -29.98 -6.57
N LYS A 3 8.17 -29.27 -7.42
CA LYS A 3 7.68 -28.08 -8.12
C LYS A 3 6.61 -28.38 -9.17
N GLU A 4 6.76 -29.48 -9.91
CA GLU A 4 5.86 -29.88 -10.98
C GLU A 4 4.54 -30.40 -10.41
N GLU A 5 4.60 -31.19 -9.34
CA GLU A 5 3.41 -31.65 -8.61
C GLU A 5 2.62 -30.48 -8.04
N ARG A 6 3.31 -29.47 -7.46
CA ARG A 6 2.65 -28.26 -6.97
C ARG A 6 1.95 -27.48 -8.09
N LEU A 7 2.64 -27.29 -9.22
CA LEU A 7 2.06 -26.58 -10.37
C LEU A 7 0.89 -27.36 -10.98
N SER A 8 0.99 -28.68 -11.06
CA SER A 8 -0.10 -29.54 -11.53
C SER A 8 -1.33 -29.40 -10.64
N LYS A 9 -1.15 -29.35 -9.31
CA LYS A 9 -2.25 -29.16 -8.36
C LYS A 9 -2.90 -27.78 -8.52
N GLU A 10 -2.10 -26.72 -8.65
CA GLU A 10 -2.59 -25.35 -8.86
C GLU A 10 -3.39 -25.24 -10.18
N CYS A 11 -2.95 -25.92 -11.25
CA CYS A 11 -3.69 -25.99 -12.51
C CYS A 11 -5.04 -26.67 -12.36
N SER A 12 -5.10 -27.86 -11.74
CA SER A 12 -6.37 -28.57 -11.52
C SER A 12 -7.35 -27.75 -10.68
N GLU A 13 -6.85 -27.03 -9.68
CA GLU A 13 -7.68 -26.15 -8.85
C GLU A 13 -8.27 -24.95 -9.63
N VAL A 14 -7.58 -24.45 -10.66
CA VAL A 14 -8.11 -23.39 -11.55
C VAL A 14 -9.18 -23.94 -12.47
N GLU A 15 -8.97 -25.14 -13.03
CA GLU A 15 -9.93 -25.82 -13.90
C GLU A 15 -11.26 -26.12 -13.17
N GLU A 16 -11.20 -26.53 -11.90
CA GLU A 16 -12.40 -26.74 -11.09
C GLU A 16 -13.18 -25.45 -10.80
N LEU A 17 -12.49 -24.31 -10.66
CA LEU A 17 -13.13 -23.01 -10.44
C LEU A 17 -13.76 -22.48 -11.73
N ASP A 18 -13.11 -22.72 -12.88
CA ASP A 18 -13.64 -22.37 -14.19
C ASP A 18 -14.90 -23.18 -14.51
N ALA A 19 -14.91 -24.47 -14.20
CA ALA A 19 -16.08 -25.34 -14.30
C ALA A 19 -17.28 -24.84 -13.44
N LYS A 20 -17.00 -24.14 -12.35
CA LYS A 20 -18.01 -23.51 -11.46
C LYS A 20 -18.42 -22.10 -11.91
N GLN A 21 -17.90 -21.62 -13.04
CA GLN A 21 -18.05 -20.24 -13.53
C GLN A 21 -17.60 -19.17 -12.52
N ASP A 22 -16.72 -19.52 -11.59
CA ASP A 22 -16.19 -18.61 -10.57
C ASP A 22 -14.99 -17.83 -11.13
N SER A 23 -15.28 -16.99 -12.12
CA SER A 23 -14.29 -16.18 -12.83
C SER A 23 -13.42 -15.31 -11.91
N PHE A 24 -13.96 -14.88 -10.76
CA PHE A 24 -13.22 -14.12 -9.75
C PHE A 24 -12.11 -14.96 -9.12
N ASN A 25 -12.44 -16.15 -8.64
CA ASN A 25 -11.46 -17.02 -7.99
C ASN A 25 -10.47 -17.64 -9.00
N VAL A 26 -10.90 -17.90 -10.24
CA VAL A 26 -10.00 -18.27 -11.35
C VAL A 26 -8.92 -17.21 -11.53
N TYR A 27 -9.31 -15.95 -11.72
CA TYR A 27 -8.38 -14.84 -11.92
C TYR A 27 -7.44 -14.64 -10.73
N LYS A 28 -7.97 -14.75 -9.50
CA LYS A 28 -7.18 -14.65 -8.27
C LYS A 28 -6.10 -15.74 -8.19
N LYS A 29 -6.44 -17.00 -8.47
CA LYS A 29 -5.49 -18.12 -8.43
C LYS A 29 -4.43 -18.03 -9.53
N ILE A 30 -4.81 -17.65 -10.75
CA ILE A 30 -3.84 -17.43 -11.84
C ILE A 30 -2.82 -16.36 -11.45
N ARG A 31 -3.26 -15.25 -10.86
CA ARG A 31 -2.34 -14.20 -10.36
C ARG A 31 -1.41 -14.68 -9.24
N GLN A 32 -1.87 -15.59 -8.40
CA GLN A 32 -1.05 -16.18 -7.32
C GLN A 32 0.00 -17.14 -7.89
N ALA A 33 -0.41 -18.07 -8.75
CA ALA A 33 0.48 -19.02 -9.42
C ALA A 33 1.54 -18.33 -10.29
N ALA A 34 1.16 -17.24 -10.97
CA ALA A 34 2.07 -16.41 -11.77
C ALA A 34 3.00 -15.51 -10.92
N GLY A 35 2.85 -15.49 -9.59
CA GLY A 35 3.66 -14.64 -8.71
C GLY A 35 3.38 -13.14 -8.83
N VAL A 36 2.33 -12.74 -9.56
CA VAL A 36 1.93 -11.34 -9.79
C VAL A 36 1.27 -10.74 -8.54
N TYR A 37 0.93 -11.56 -7.56
CA TYR A 37 0.15 -11.14 -6.39
C TYR A 37 0.91 -10.24 -5.39
N ASN A 38 2.25 -10.15 -5.38
CA ASN A 38 2.98 -9.42 -4.33
C ASN A 38 4.21 -8.60 -4.79
N SER A 39 4.06 -7.62 -5.69
CA SER A 39 5.06 -6.55 -5.84
C SER A 39 4.68 -5.23 -5.18
N ARG A 40 3.53 -5.16 -4.50
CA ARG A 40 3.29 -4.08 -3.52
C ARG A 40 4.13 -4.38 -2.28
N GLY A 41 5.45 -4.28 -2.42
CA GLY A 41 6.31 -4.09 -1.26
C GLY A 41 5.66 -2.98 -0.44
N SER A 42 5.45 -3.22 0.85
CA SER A 42 4.85 -2.26 1.77
C SER A 42 5.39 -0.89 1.46
N GLU A 43 4.53 0.03 1.00
CA GLU A 43 4.92 1.42 0.77
C GLU A 43 5.51 1.91 2.09
N SER A 44 6.84 2.02 2.09
CA SER A 44 7.61 2.30 3.28
C SER A 44 7.63 3.81 3.40
N LEU A 45 7.15 4.33 4.53
CA LEU A 45 7.20 5.76 4.76
C LEU A 45 8.66 6.16 4.95
N ILE A 46 9.11 7.15 4.19
CA ILE A 46 10.49 7.63 4.21
C ILE A 46 10.49 9.03 4.85
N ASP A 47 11.45 9.27 5.74
CA ASP A 47 11.65 10.60 6.32
C ASP A 47 12.28 11.58 5.32
N LYS A 48 12.31 12.87 5.67
CA LYS A 48 13.01 13.91 4.88
C LYS A 48 14.50 13.65 4.61
N ASN A 49 15.14 12.73 5.33
CA ASN A 49 16.55 12.36 5.18
C ASN A 49 16.75 11.10 4.32
N GLY A 50 15.67 10.49 3.82
CA GLY A 50 15.74 9.26 3.02
C GLY A 50 15.73 7.96 3.84
N ASN A 51 15.51 8.01 5.15
CA ASN A 51 15.45 6.83 6.01
C ASN A 51 14.05 6.21 6.02
N THR A 52 14.00 4.89 5.95
CA THR A 52 12.74 4.14 6.05
C THR A 52 12.26 4.11 7.50
N LEU A 53 11.06 4.64 7.75
CA LEU A 53 10.40 4.62 9.04
C LEU A 53 9.77 3.26 9.28
N THR A 54 10.28 2.54 10.27
CA THR A 54 9.83 1.18 10.61
C THR A 54 8.87 1.18 11.79
N SER A 55 9.03 2.12 12.73
CA SER A 55 8.20 2.22 13.93
C SER A 55 6.90 3.00 13.68
N THR A 56 5.79 2.54 14.26
CA THR A 56 4.51 3.26 14.25
C THR A 56 4.64 4.68 14.82
N LYS A 57 5.45 4.86 15.86
CA LYS A 57 5.64 6.17 16.50
C LYS A 57 6.32 7.16 15.55
N GLU A 58 7.34 6.71 14.84
CA GLU A 58 8.05 7.52 13.85
C GLU A 58 7.14 7.91 12.70
N LYS A 59 6.34 6.96 12.21
CA LYS A 59 5.35 7.23 11.15
C LYS A 59 4.34 8.28 11.56
N LEU A 60 3.78 8.19 12.77
CA LEU A 60 2.82 9.16 13.28
C LEU A 60 3.44 10.55 13.43
N GLN A 61 4.69 10.63 13.87
CA GLN A 61 5.41 11.90 13.99
C GLN A 61 5.64 12.54 12.62
N GLU A 62 6.11 11.78 11.64
CA GLU A 62 6.33 12.28 10.28
C GLU A 62 5.03 12.77 9.63
N TRP A 63 3.93 12.02 9.77
CA TRP A 63 2.62 12.46 9.29
C TRP A 63 2.16 13.76 9.95
N LYS A 64 2.38 13.91 11.26
CA LYS A 64 2.04 15.13 11.97
C LYS A 64 2.84 16.32 11.46
N GLU A 65 4.16 16.19 11.35
CA GLU A 65 5.04 17.25 10.83
C GLU A 65 4.66 17.63 9.39
N TYR A 66 4.36 16.64 8.55
CA TYR A 66 3.93 16.86 7.18
C TYR A 66 2.62 17.65 7.09
N ILE A 67 1.61 17.28 7.87
CA ILE A 67 0.33 18.00 7.94
C ILE A 67 0.53 19.42 8.47
N GLU A 68 1.31 19.60 9.54
CA GLU A 68 1.62 20.91 10.10
C GLU A 68 2.34 21.80 9.07
N HIS A 69 3.24 21.24 8.26
CA HIS A 69 3.90 21.98 7.19
C HIS A 69 2.92 22.38 6.07
N LEU A 70 2.09 21.46 5.59
CA LEU A 70 1.14 21.71 4.51
C LEU A 70 0.07 22.74 4.87
N PHE A 71 -0.40 22.70 6.11
CA PHE A 71 -1.51 23.51 6.59
C PHE A 71 -1.08 24.59 7.58
N LYS A 72 0.20 24.96 7.59
CA LYS A 72 0.68 26.11 8.38
C LYS A 72 0.01 27.37 7.85
N ASP A 73 -1.00 27.85 8.57
CA ASP A 73 -1.74 29.04 8.18
C ASP A 73 -0.82 30.26 8.25
N ASN A 74 -0.36 30.70 7.09
CA ASN A 74 0.49 31.89 6.92
C ASN A 74 -0.33 33.18 6.94
N ARG A 75 -1.61 33.16 7.33
CA ARG A 75 -2.35 34.37 7.70
C ARG A 75 -1.75 34.93 8.99
N SER A 76 -0.62 35.61 8.82
CA SER A 76 -0.03 36.48 9.81
C SER A 76 -1.14 37.37 10.37
N THR A 77 -1.14 37.52 11.69
CA THR A 77 -1.97 38.43 12.46
C THR A 77 -1.73 39.88 12.03
N VAL A 78 -2.10 40.26 10.81
CA VAL A 78 -2.35 41.64 10.41
C VAL A 78 -3.82 41.92 10.76
N SER A 79 -4.15 41.75 12.05
CA SER A 79 -5.24 42.55 12.62
C SER A 79 -4.62 43.91 12.86
N THR A 80 -4.51 44.67 11.77
CA THR A 80 -4.18 46.09 11.79
C THR A 80 -5.11 46.73 12.81
N MET A 81 -4.50 47.26 13.87
CA MET A 81 -5.09 48.31 14.67
C MET A 81 -5.60 49.40 13.71
N VAL A 82 -6.89 49.39 13.38
CA VAL A 82 -7.54 50.58 12.84
C VAL A 82 -7.99 51.40 14.05
N SER A 83 -7.03 52.14 14.60
CA SER A 83 -7.32 53.35 15.36
C SER A 83 -7.23 54.50 14.36
N SER A 84 -8.39 55.10 14.07
CA SER A 84 -8.64 56.52 13.76
C SER A 84 -9.95 56.67 12.99
#